data_AF-A0A7C7C1K7-F1
#
_entry.id   AF-A0A7C7C1K7-F1
#
_cell.length_a   1.000
_cell.length_b   1.000
_cell.length_c   1.000
_cell.angle_alpha   90.00
_cell.angle_beta   90.00
_cell.angle_gamma   90.00
#
_symmetry.space_group_name_H-M   'P 1'
#
loop_
_entity.id
_entity.type
_entity.pdbx_description
1 polymer ?
#
loop_
_entity_poly.entity_id
_entity_poly.type
_entity_poly.pdbx_seq_one_letter_code
_entity_poly.pdbx_strand_id
1 'polypeptide(L)'
;MAIIDFPILYVPSPTIGRPLFSGQIFVGTEDLDPEIPANQKQLRIVQEDGTKVDVNQPFILSAGGVPVYNGATVRLDVDGNYSLKILDKNGA
;
A
#
# COMPACT_ATOMS: atom_id res chain seq x y z
N MET A 1 21.42 19.60 8.03
CA MET A 1 21.37 18.14 8.21
C MET A 1 20.02 17.69 7.71
N ALA A 2 19.95 16.99 6.59
CA ALA A 2 18.69 16.46 6.08
C ALA A 2 18.43 15.12 6.78
N ILE A 3 17.29 14.99 7.44
CA ILE A 3 16.82 13.71 7.97
C ILE A 3 16.17 12.99 6.79
N ILE A 4 16.59 11.76 6.52
CA ILE A 4 15.92 10.91 5.53
C ILE A 4 14.59 10.47 6.15
N ASP A 5 13.53 11.19 5.83
CA ASP A 5 12.15 10.86 6.22
C ASP A 5 11.42 10.22 5.04
N PHE A 6 11.85 9.01 4.67
CA PHE A 6 11.23 8.24 3.59
C PHE A 6 10.82 6.84 4.10
N PRO A 7 9.81 6.74 4.98
CA PRO A 7 9.33 5.45 5.45
C PRO A 7 8.55 4.76 4.32
N ILE A 8 9.22 3.85 3.62
CA ILE A 8 8.58 2.91 2.72
C ILE A 8 7.85 1.87 3.57
N LEU A 9 6.59 1.60 3.25
CA LEU A 9 5.83 0.53 3.88
C LEU A 9 6.50 -0.82 3.55
N TYR A 10 6.91 -1.55 4.59
CA TYR A 10 7.32 -2.95 4.46
C TYR A 10 6.24 -3.84 5.08
N VAL A 11 5.74 -4.79 4.30
CA VAL A 11 4.71 -5.74 4.72
C VAL A 11 5.32 -7.15 4.77
N PRO A 12 5.58 -7.67 5.98
CA PRO A 12 5.89 -9.08 6.15
C PRO A 12 4.61 -9.93 6.14
N SER A 13 4.72 -11.18 5.70
CA SER A 13 3.71 -12.20 5.91
C SER A 13 3.58 -12.50 7.40
N PRO A 14 2.36 -12.48 7.95
CA PRO A 14 2.12 -12.62 9.39
C PRO A 14 2.45 -14.02 9.93
N THR A 15 2.50 -15.03 9.05
CA THR A 15 2.70 -16.44 9.45
C THR A 15 4.15 -16.88 9.36
N ILE A 16 4.91 -16.38 8.39
CA ILE A 16 6.27 -16.84 8.09
C ILE A 16 7.36 -15.77 8.31
N GLY A 17 6.98 -14.51 8.54
CA GLY A 17 7.93 -13.40 8.77
C GLY A 17 8.79 -13.03 7.56
N ARG A 18 8.40 -13.44 6.35
CA ARG A 18 9.07 -13.11 5.09
C ARG A 18 8.31 -12.02 4.35
N PRO A 19 8.91 -11.34 3.36
CA PRO A 19 8.18 -10.35 2.57
C PRO A 19 6.90 -10.91 1.97
N LEU A 20 5.80 -10.14 2.05
CA LEU A 20 4.52 -10.54 1.48
C LEU A 20 4.53 -10.38 -0.04
N PHE A 21 4.95 -11.43 -0.74
CA PHE A 21 5.02 -11.47 -2.20
C PHE A 21 3.62 -11.34 -2.83
N SER A 22 3.45 -10.37 -3.73
CA SER A 22 2.17 -10.12 -4.42
C SER A 22 0.99 -9.94 -3.46
N GLY A 23 1.24 -9.38 -2.28
CA GLY A 23 0.17 -8.98 -1.37
C GLY A 23 -0.69 -7.86 -1.97
N GLN A 24 -1.97 -7.84 -1.60
CA GLN A 24 -2.97 -6.91 -2.09
C GLN A 24 -3.31 -5.92 -0.98
N ILE A 25 -3.06 -4.64 -1.23
CA ILE A 25 -3.38 -3.57 -0.28
C ILE A 25 -4.70 -2.92 -0.69
N PHE A 26 -5.63 -2.87 0.28
CA PHE A 26 -6.90 -2.15 0.19
C PHE A 26 -6.95 -1.08 1.27
N VAL A 27 -7.41 0.10 0.86
CA VAL A 27 -7.56 1.29 1.68
C VAL A 27 -8.98 1.82 1.50
N GLY A 28 -9.68 2.00 2.60
CA GLY A 28 -11.08 2.40 2.60
C GLY A 28 -11.41 3.45 3.63
N THR A 29 -12.70 3.72 3.74
CA THR A 29 -13.26 4.60 4.76
C THR A 29 -13.09 3.96 6.14
N GLU A 30 -12.85 4.80 7.15
CA GLU A 30 -12.70 4.35 8.53
C GLU A 30 -13.87 3.44 8.95
N ASP A 31 -13.55 2.45 9.78
CA ASP A 31 -14.50 1.46 10.32
C ASP A 31 -15.28 0.61 9.30
N LEU A 32 -14.97 0.70 7.99
CA LEU A 32 -15.59 -0.10 6.94
C LEU A 32 -14.61 -1.06 6.27
N ASP A 33 -15.12 -2.18 5.74
CA ASP A 33 -14.30 -3.16 4.99
C ASP A 33 -13.88 -2.58 3.64
N PRO A 34 -12.57 -2.34 3.40
CA PRO A 34 -12.05 -1.74 2.17
C PRO A 34 -12.02 -2.71 0.98
N GLU A 35 -12.29 -4.01 1.19
CA GLU A 35 -12.43 -4.96 0.08
C GLU A 35 -13.68 -4.66 -0.76
N ILE A 36 -14.72 -4.08 -0.15
CA ILE A 36 -15.93 -3.65 -0.83
C ILE A 36 -15.63 -2.36 -1.63
N PRO A 37 -15.78 -2.34 -2.96
CA PRO A 37 -15.43 -1.18 -3.80
C PRO A 37 -16.13 0.12 -3.39
N ALA A 38 -17.35 0.05 -2.86
CA ALA A 38 -18.09 1.23 -2.38
C ALA A 38 -17.44 1.90 -1.16
N ASN A 39 -16.63 1.17 -0.39
CA ASN A 39 -15.96 1.67 0.80
C ASN A 39 -14.53 2.14 0.50
N GLN A 40 -14.01 1.89 -0.71
CA GLN A 40 -12.66 2.22 -1.10
C GLN A 40 -12.46 3.73 -1.21
N LYS A 41 -11.33 4.20 -0.68
CA LYS A 41 -10.90 5.59 -0.82
C LYS A 41 -9.88 5.73 -1.94
N GLN A 42 -9.70 6.95 -2.43
CA GLN A 42 -8.67 7.20 -3.42
C GLN A 42 -7.27 6.94 -2.83
N LEU A 43 -6.54 5.99 -3.42
CA LEU A 43 -5.15 5.69 -3.06
C LEU A 43 -4.22 6.46 -3.99
N ARG A 44 -3.23 7.14 -3.41
CA ARG A 44 -2.17 7.82 -4.15
C ARG A 44 -0.83 7.20 -3.82
N ILE A 45 0.05 7.22 -4.80
CA ILE A 45 1.47 6.95 -4.59
C ILE A 45 2.25 8.26 -4.64
N VAL A 46 3.30 8.35 -3.83
CA VAL A 46 4.27 9.44 -3.83
C VAL A 46 5.58 8.88 -4.34
N GLN A 47 6.03 9.41 -5.49
CA GLN A 47 7.33 9.06 -6.08
C GLN A 47 8.46 9.80 -5.36
N GLU A 48 9.71 9.43 -5.66
CA GLU A 48 10.90 10.05 -5.05
C GLU A 48 11.00 11.56 -5.32
N ASP A 49 10.49 12.01 -6.47
CA ASP A 49 10.42 13.43 -6.85
C ASP A 49 9.29 14.20 -6.13
N GLY A 50 8.52 13.54 -5.26
CA GLY A 50 7.39 14.10 -4.53
C GLY A 50 6.09 14.19 -5.32
N THR A 51 6.07 13.76 -6.58
CA THR A 51 4.84 13.73 -7.39
C THR A 51 3.85 12.71 -6.84
N LYS A 52 2.57 13.08 -6.86
CA LYS A 52 1.46 12.22 -6.45
C LYS A 52 0.76 11.66 -7.67
N VAL A 53 0.59 10.34 -7.71
CA VAL A 53 -0.13 9.65 -8.80
C VAL A 53 -1.28 8.85 -8.20
N ASP A 54 -2.46 9.05 -8.76
CA ASP A 54 -3.65 8.29 -8.43
C ASP A 54 -3.52 6.84 -8.95
N VAL A 55 -3.80 5.87 -8.09
CA VAL A 55 -3.70 4.44 -8.42
C VAL A 55 -4.98 3.70 -8.08
N ASN A 56 -5.25 2.64 -8.85
CA ASN A 56 -6.37 1.74 -8.58
C ASN A 56 -6.03 0.77 -7.46
N GLN A 57 -7.10 0.24 -6.85
CA GLN A 57 -7.03 -0.78 -5.82
C GLN A 57 -7.50 -2.14 -6.35
N PRO A 58 -6.98 -3.27 -5.83
CA PRO A 58 -5.90 -3.34 -4.84
C PRO A 58 -4.55 -2.90 -5.38
N PHE A 59 -3.74 -2.29 -4.52
CA PHE A 59 -2.34 -2.04 -4.85
C PHE A 59 -1.51 -3.29 -4.59
N ILE A 60 -0.80 -3.76 -5.62
CA ILE A 60 -0.05 -5.02 -5.57
C ILE A 60 1.39 -4.77 -5.08
N LEU A 61 1.79 -5.49 -4.04
CA LEU A 61 3.15 -5.45 -3.51
C LEU A 61 4.13 -6.20 -4.40
N SER A 62 5.37 -5.69 -4.42
CA SER A 62 6.49 -6.39 -5.06
C SER A 62 6.88 -7.67 -4.33
N ALA A 63 7.82 -8.42 -4.90
CA ALA A 63 8.39 -9.60 -4.25
C ALA A 63 9.08 -9.30 -2.92
N GLY A 64 9.53 -8.05 -2.73
CA GLY A 64 10.16 -7.56 -1.52
C GLY A 64 9.16 -7.12 -0.45
N GLY A 65 7.85 -7.30 -0.64
CA GLY A 65 6.83 -6.87 0.33
C GLY A 65 6.76 -5.35 0.48
N VAL A 66 7.21 -4.62 -0.54
CA VAL A 66 7.23 -3.15 -0.59
C VAL A 66 6.44 -2.63 -1.79
N PRO A 67 5.80 -1.46 -1.69
CA PRO A 67 5.11 -0.83 -2.80
C PRO A 67 6.09 -0.42 -3.91
N VAL A 68 5.86 -0.91 -5.12
CA VAL A 68 6.66 -0.57 -6.30
C VAL A 68 5.74 -0.11 -7.41
N TYR A 69 6.07 1.02 -8.02
CA TYR A 69 5.39 1.55 -9.19
C TYR A 69 6.40 1.85 -10.28
N ASN A 70 6.14 1.36 -11.49
CA ASN A 70 7.03 1.51 -12.64
C ASN A 70 8.50 1.14 -12.36
N GLY A 71 8.74 0.11 -11.53
CA GLY A 71 10.06 -0.37 -11.16
C GLY A 71 10.77 0.40 -10.04
N ALA A 72 10.18 1.49 -9.54
CA ALA A 72 10.71 2.27 -8.42
C ALA A 72 9.88 2.06 -7.15
N THR A 73 10.54 2.12 -6.00
CA THR A 73 9.85 2.05 -4.71
C THR A 73 9.12 3.36 -4.43
N VAL A 74 7.86 3.27 -4.03
CA VAL A 74 6.99 4.43 -3.80
C VAL A 74 6.39 4.40 -2.40
N ARG A 75 5.98 5.58 -1.92
CA ARG A 75 5.21 5.70 -0.68
C ARG A 75 3.71 5.68 -1.01
N LEU A 76 2.91 5.12 -0.13
CA LEU A 76 1.45 5.20 -0.22
C LEU A 76 0.93 6.42 0.55
N ASP A 77 -0.08 7.08 0.01
CA ASP A 77 -0.71 8.28 0.56
C ASP A 77 -2.23 8.18 0.41
N VAL A 78 -2.95 8.57 1.46
CA VAL A 78 -4.42 8.59 1.48
C VAL A 78 -4.88 9.80 2.28
N ASP A 79 -5.95 10.44 1.82
CA ASP A 79 -6.48 11.64 2.45
C ASP A 79 -7.28 11.29 3.72
N GLY A 80 -6.89 11.83 4.88
CA GLY A 80 -7.61 11.70 6.15
C GLY A 80 -7.55 10.31 6.78
N ASN A 81 -8.49 10.00 7.69
CA ASN A 81 -8.60 8.69 8.32
C ASN A 81 -8.95 7.61 7.29
N TYR A 82 -8.45 6.40 7.52
CA TYR A 82 -8.63 5.27 6.60
C TYR A 82 -8.69 3.94 7.34
N SER A 83 -9.38 2.96 6.73
CA SER A 83 -9.22 1.55 7.05
C SER A 83 -8.17 0.92 6.12
N LEU A 84 -7.43 -0.07 6.60
CA LEU A 84 -6.39 -0.77 5.86
C LEU A 84 -6.60 -2.27 5.97
N LYS A 85 -6.66 -2.96 4.82
CA LYS A 85 -6.68 -4.42 4.75
C LYS A 85 -5.59 -4.86 3.79
N ILE A 86 -4.79 -5.82 4.23
CA ILE A 86 -3.73 -6.40 3.40
C ILE A 86 -3.96 -7.90 3.33
N LEU A 87 -4.14 -8.39 2.11
CA LEU A 87 -4.31 -9.81 1.83
C LEU A 87 -3.05 -10.36 1.19
N ASP A 88 -2.82 -11.66 1.35
CA ASP A 88 -1.81 -12.36 0.57
C ASP A 88 -2.23 -12.52 -0.90
N LYS A 89 -1.38 -13.16 -1.70
CA LYS A 89 -1.66 -13.45 -3.12
C LYS A 89 -2.95 -14.25 -3.32
N ASN A 90 -3.35 -15.06 -2.33
CA ASN A 90 -4.52 -15.93 -2.37
C ASN A 90 -5.80 -15.24 -1.82
N GLY A 91 -5.71 -14.00 -1.33
CA GLY A 91 -6.83 -13.29 -0.71
C GLY A 91 -7.05 -13.64 0.76
N ALA A 92 -6.03 -14.17 1.45
CA ALA A 92 -6.08 -14.58 2.86
C ALA A 92 -5.36 -13.60 3.80
#